data_AF-A0A524EEH6-F1
#
_entry.id   AF-A0A524EEH6-F1
#
_cell.length_a   1.000
_cell.length_b   1.000
_cell.length_c   1.000
_cell.angle_alpha   90.00
_cell.angle_beta   90.00
_cell.angle_gamma   90.00
#
_symmetry.space_group_name_H-M   'P 1'
#
loop_
_entity.id
_entity.type
_entity.pdbx_description
1 polymer ?
#
loop_
_entity_poly.entity_id
_entity_poly.type
_entity_poly.pdbx_seq_one_letter_code
_entity_poly.pdbx_strand_id
1 'polypeptide(L)'
;MPKAMYAIWWDDKLGPLVGRTYPPDADLSSEEALTIFMSHGVKQKADVGYTKLKRGLFISFMEEPNCIAVLLDEDEDQGAVERNLLRLVPRINFSSREWDKEIKKAFEGLEDLLDKKTGESLLKNPAIKNMLEDMYQERVDAIKPQHILSGVAKYPIASQYLGESREEIIRTLEDLEQEGVLVAKTFGRKVQCQQCGSSEILIDLVCPSCSSDDIHKVYTLFCPHCHGQFQAVIPDDLAKIACQKCQKSVNVSELAVSDVELLCMACHSASDEPRIKADCAVCGNELKPIDLLGGTGLAYYPFKTKNED
;
A
#
# COMPACT_ATOMS: atom_id res chain seq x y z
N MET A 1 16.33 11.13 17.75
CA MET A 1 16.63 11.85 16.49
C MET A 1 17.79 11.12 15.83
N PRO A 2 17.77 10.94 14.50
CA PRO A 2 18.77 10.13 13.81
C PRO A 2 20.16 10.69 14.08
N LYS A 3 21.13 9.81 14.35
CA LYS A 3 22.50 10.22 14.74
C LYS A 3 23.29 10.76 13.57
N ALA A 4 23.15 10.13 12.41
CA ALA A 4 23.88 10.50 11.21
C ALA A 4 23.17 9.98 9.95
N MET A 5 23.49 10.61 8.82
CA MET A 5 23.12 10.17 7.49
C MET A 5 24.36 10.09 6.61
N TYR A 6 24.40 9.07 5.76
CA TYR A 6 25.55 8.70 4.94
C TYR A 6 25.08 8.53 3.49
N ALA A 7 25.75 9.18 2.55
CA ALA A 7 25.64 8.91 1.13
C ALA A 7 26.76 7.94 0.75
N ILE A 8 26.39 6.79 0.21
CA ILE A 8 27.26 5.72 -0.26
C ILE A 8 27.03 5.60 -1.77
N TRP A 9 28.09 5.50 -2.58
CA TRP A 9 27.96 5.26 -4.01
C TRP A 9 28.75 4.04 -4.43
N TRP A 10 28.29 3.37 -5.48
CA TRP A 10 29.01 2.28 -6.10
C TRP A 10 29.98 2.79 -7.17
N ASP A 11 31.26 2.42 -7.06
CA ASP A 11 32.26 2.58 -8.11
C ASP A 11 32.54 1.22 -8.75
N ASP A 12 32.43 1.11 -10.07
CA ASP A 12 32.57 -0.16 -10.80
C ASP A 12 33.96 -0.82 -10.66
N LYS A 13 34.99 -0.07 -10.23
CA LYS A 13 36.36 -0.58 -10.05
C LYS A 13 36.73 -0.78 -8.60
N LEU A 14 36.17 0.00 -7.69
CA LEU A 14 36.55 0.05 -6.27
C LEU A 14 35.48 -0.48 -5.32
N GLY A 15 34.25 -0.69 -5.79
CA GLY A 15 33.11 -1.11 -4.98
C GLY A 15 32.44 0.07 -4.26
N PRO A 16 31.74 -0.17 -3.14
CA PRO A 16 31.00 0.88 -2.44
C PRO A 16 31.96 1.82 -1.70
N LEU A 17 31.81 3.11 -1.97
CA LEU A 17 32.58 4.18 -1.35
C LEU A 17 31.65 5.04 -0.50
N VAL A 18 32.11 5.38 0.69
CA VAL A 18 31.43 6.37 1.53
C VAL A 18 31.68 7.73 0.92
N GLY A 19 30.61 8.34 0.45
CA GLY A 19 30.66 9.59 -0.26
C GLY A 19 30.72 10.79 0.65
N ARG A 20 29.57 11.14 1.23
CA ARG A 20 29.42 12.26 2.17
C ARG A 20 28.63 11.82 3.39
N THR A 21 28.85 12.49 4.50
CA THR A 21 28.21 12.18 5.77
C THR A 21 27.72 13.47 6.43
N TYR A 22 26.64 13.35 7.19
CA TYR A 22 26.17 14.41 8.08
C TYR A 22 25.75 13.83 9.42
N PRO A 23 26.18 14.38 10.56
CA PRO A 23 27.11 15.51 10.67
C PRO A 23 28.52 15.16 10.13
N PRO A 24 29.36 16.13 9.71
CA PRO A 24 30.60 15.85 8.96
C PRO A 24 31.67 15.07 9.72
N ASP A 25 31.57 15.01 11.04
CA ASP A 25 32.42 14.24 11.95
C ASP A 25 31.99 12.77 12.08
N ALA A 26 30.83 12.40 11.51
CA ALA A 26 30.37 11.02 11.47
C ALA A 26 31.19 10.22 10.45
N ASP A 27 31.94 9.24 10.95
CA ASP A 27 32.67 8.29 10.12
C ASP A 27 31.84 7.05 9.79
N LEU A 28 32.19 6.39 8.69
CA LEU A 28 31.69 5.07 8.31
C LEU A 28 32.83 4.34 7.60
N SER A 29 33.19 3.15 8.08
CA SER A 29 34.24 2.36 7.42
C SER A 29 33.73 1.77 6.10
N SER A 30 34.65 1.47 5.18
CA SER A 30 34.30 0.83 3.90
C SER A 30 33.65 -0.55 4.08
N GLU A 31 34.01 -1.28 5.14
CA GLU A 31 33.40 -2.58 5.48
C GLU A 31 31.94 -2.42 5.94
N GLU A 32 31.67 -1.41 6.77
CA GLU A 32 30.31 -1.07 7.20
C GLU A 32 29.46 -0.57 6.03
N ALA A 33 30.03 0.26 5.16
CA ALA A 33 29.36 0.75 3.95
C ALA A 33 29.01 -0.40 2.98
N LEU A 34 29.92 -1.35 2.78
CA LEU A 34 29.66 -2.56 2.00
C LEU A 34 28.54 -3.39 2.62
N THR A 35 28.56 -3.58 3.93
CA THR A 35 27.51 -4.35 4.63
C THR A 35 26.14 -3.71 4.46
N ILE A 36 26.06 -2.38 4.58
CA ILE A 36 24.82 -1.61 4.36
C ILE A 36 24.36 -1.75 2.90
N PHE A 37 25.26 -1.56 1.94
CA PHE A 37 24.94 -1.65 0.52
C PHE A 37 24.43 -3.04 0.14
N MET A 38 25.06 -4.10 0.66
CA MET A 38 24.66 -5.49 0.41
C MET A 38 23.31 -5.88 1.04
N SER A 39 22.81 -5.10 2.02
CA SER A 39 21.50 -5.36 2.64
C SER A 39 20.32 -5.20 1.68
N HIS A 40 20.53 -4.54 0.53
CA HIS A 40 19.51 -4.34 -0.51
C HIS A 40 19.42 -5.51 -1.50
N GLY A 41 20.41 -6.41 -1.52
CA GLY A 41 20.41 -7.63 -2.33
C GLY A 41 20.43 -7.41 -3.85
N VAL A 42 21.30 -8.14 -4.56
CA VAL A 42 21.52 -7.99 -6.03
C VAL A 42 20.27 -8.31 -6.90
N LYS A 43 19.14 -8.74 -6.31
CA LYS A 43 17.90 -9.12 -7.02
C LYS A 43 16.59 -8.89 -6.23
N GLN A 44 16.58 -8.11 -5.16
CA GLN A 44 15.33 -7.83 -4.42
C GLN A 44 14.82 -6.42 -4.79
N LYS A 45 13.53 -6.33 -5.15
CA LYS A 45 12.80 -5.05 -5.33
C LYS A 45 12.54 -4.35 -3.99
N ALA A 46 13.50 -4.39 -3.06
CA ALA A 46 13.38 -3.73 -1.78
C ALA A 46 14.28 -2.49 -1.84
N ASP A 47 13.67 -1.34 -2.09
CA ASP A 47 14.40 -0.07 -2.13
C ASP A 47 14.93 0.34 -0.74
N VAL A 48 14.53 -0.38 0.34
CA VAL A 48 14.91 -0.14 1.73
C VAL A 48 15.62 -1.35 2.33
N GLY A 49 16.74 -1.10 3.03
CA GLY A 49 17.59 -2.12 3.65
C GLY A 49 17.85 -1.81 5.13
N TYR A 50 17.91 -2.86 5.94
CA TYR A 50 18.13 -2.79 7.40
C TYR A 50 19.42 -3.47 7.79
N THR A 51 20.30 -2.75 8.48
CA THR A 51 21.61 -3.29 8.89
C THR A 51 21.93 -2.95 10.33
N LYS A 52 22.13 -3.96 11.18
CA LYS A 52 22.57 -3.76 12.57
C LYS A 52 24.09 -3.88 12.66
N LEU A 53 24.76 -2.76 13.00
CA LEU A 53 26.21 -2.69 13.21
C LEU A 53 26.52 -2.44 14.69
N LYS A 54 27.80 -2.50 15.07
CA LYS A 54 28.24 -2.25 16.47
C LYS A 54 27.83 -0.88 17.00
N ARG A 55 27.74 0.12 16.12
CA ARG A 55 27.41 1.51 16.45
C ARG A 55 25.91 1.84 16.45
N GLY A 56 25.06 0.89 16.04
CA GLY A 56 23.61 1.06 16.02
C GLY A 56 22.94 0.43 14.81
N LEU A 57 21.63 0.68 14.69
CA LEU A 57 20.83 0.22 13.57
C LEU A 57 20.87 1.24 12.43
N PHE A 58 21.03 0.75 11.21
CA PHE A 58 20.95 1.52 9.99
C PHE A 58 19.68 1.18 9.24
N ILE A 59 18.97 2.21 8.80
CA ILE A 59 17.93 2.13 7.77
C ILE A 59 18.48 2.81 6.53
N SER A 60 18.46 2.13 5.41
CA SER A 60 19.06 2.63 4.16
C SER A 60 18.09 2.54 3.01
N PHE A 61 18.27 3.40 2.02
CA PHE A 61 17.50 3.46 0.78
C PHE A 61 18.45 3.39 -0.43
N MET A 62 18.13 2.56 -1.43
CA MET A 62 18.94 2.36 -2.64
C MET A 62 18.28 3.00 -3.86
N GLU A 63 19.01 3.88 -4.53
CA GLU A 63 18.72 4.42 -5.86
C GLU A 63 19.97 4.21 -6.73
N GLU A 64 20.10 3.03 -7.34
CA GLU A 64 21.35 2.62 -8.01
C GLU A 64 21.88 3.71 -8.96
N PRO A 65 23.18 4.09 -8.85
CA PRO A 65 24.26 3.46 -8.08
C PRO A 65 24.46 4.01 -6.65
N ASN A 66 23.53 4.82 -6.15
CA ASN A 66 23.65 5.52 -4.87
C ASN A 66 22.81 4.85 -3.77
N CYS A 67 23.25 4.98 -2.53
CA CYS A 67 22.56 4.51 -1.34
C CYS A 67 22.64 5.59 -0.27
N ILE A 68 21.53 5.87 0.40
CA ILE A 68 21.50 6.72 1.59
C ILE A 68 21.25 5.84 2.79
N ALA A 69 22.08 5.97 3.82
CA ALA A 69 21.94 5.22 5.06
C ALA A 69 21.77 6.19 6.23
N VAL A 70 20.83 5.89 7.13
CA VAL A 70 20.54 6.67 8.33
C VAL A 70 20.87 5.81 9.53
N LEU A 71 21.74 6.31 10.41
CA LEU A 71 22.05 5.69 11.70
C LEU A 71 21.05 6.16 12.74
N LEU A 72 20.37 5.22 13.38
CA LEU A 72 19.35 5.49 14.38
C LEU A 72 19.94 5.59 15.79
N ASP A 73 19.22 6.30 16.67
CA ASP A 73 19.43 6.19 18.12
C ASP A 73 18.76 4.92 18.70
N GLU A 74 19.17 4.53 19.92
CA GLU A 74 18.70 3.28 20.55
C GLU A 74 17.18 3.26 20.81
N ASP A 75 16.57 4.43 21.00
CA ASP A 75 15.15 4.62 21.34
C ASP A 75 14.27 5.05 20.15
N GLU A 76 14.77 5.00 18.92
CA GLU A 76 14.00 5.50 17.76
C GLU A 76 13.01 4.47 17.18
N ASP A 77 11.81 4.95 16.85
CA ASP A 77 10.82 4.17 16.08
C ASP A 77 11.31 3.97 14.64
N GLN A 78 11.79 2.76 14.38
CA GLN A 78 12.29 2.30 13.08
C GLN A 78 11.28 2.53 11.96
N GLY A 79 10.00 2.24 12.22
CA GLY A 79 8.94 2.40 11.22
C GLY A 79 8.64 3.87 10.93
N ALA A 80 8.79 4.77 11.92
CA ALA A 80 8.66 6.20 11.69
C ALA A 80 9.80 6.75 10.81
N VAL A 81 11.04 6.32 11.08
CA VAL A 81 12.22 6.72 10.31
C VAL A 81 12.12 6.21 8.87
N GLU A 82 11.79 4.93 8.65
CA GLU A 82 11.58 4.37 7.31
C GLU A 82 10.53 5.15 6.51
N ARG A 83 9.32 5.32 7.06
CA ARG A 83 8.22 6.01 6.36
C ARG A 83 8.59 7.45 6.00
N ASN A 84 9.33 8.15 6.86
CA ASN A 84 9.75 9.52 6.61
C ASN A 84 10.94 9.59 5.65
N LEU A 85 11.87 8.62 5.70
CA LEU A 85 12.94 8.47 4.72
C LEU A 85 12.37 8.28 3.31
N LEU A 86 11.40 7.39 3.14
CA LEU A 86 10.71 7.17 1.86
C LEU A 86 9.99 8.43 1.33
N ARG A 87 9.47 9.29 2.21
CA ARG A 87 8.87 10.58 1.83
C ARG A 87 9.90 11.63 1.43
N LEU A 88 11.10 11.51 1.98
CA LEU A 88 12.21 12.44 1.74
C LEU A 88 12.91 12.12 0.41
N VAL A 89 13.11 10.84 0.10
CA VAL A 89 13.85 10.36 -1.08
C VAL A 89 13.50 11.09 -2.38
N PRO A 90 12.22 11.29 -2.77
CA PRO A 90 11.88 12.01 -4.01
C PRO A 90 12.34 13.48 -4.05
N ARG A 91 12.73 14.04 -2.90
CA ARG A 91 13.21 15.42 -2.76
C ARG A 91 14.74 15.51 -2.78
N ILE A 92 15.43 14.39 -2.76
CA ILE A 92 16.89 14.31 -2.78
C ILE A 92 17.35 14.27 -4.22
N ASN A 93 18.27 15.16 -4.59
CA ASN A 93 18.87 15.12 -5.92
C ASN A 93 20.09 14.20 -5.93
N PHE A 94 19.87 12.91 -6.22
CA PHE A 94 20.93 11.90 -6.33
C PHE A 94 21.95 12.17 -7.45
N SER A 95 21.65 13.08 -8.38
CA SER A 95 22.58 13.50 -9.45
C SER A 95 23.35 14.80 -9.12
N SER A 96 23.22 15.32 -7.89
CA SER A 96 23.85 16.58 -7.51
C SER A 96 25.37 16.48 -7.46
N ARG A 97 26.06 17.56 -7.85
CA ARG A 97 27.52 17.71 -7.68
C ARG A 97 27.88 18.29 -6.30
N GLU A 98 26.90 18.80 -5.56
CA GLU A 98 27.07 19.44 -4.25
C GLU A 98 26.51 18.54 -3.14
N TRP A 99 26.98 17.29 -3.07
CA TRP A 99 26.48 16.28 -2.13
C TRP A 99 26.58 16.69 -0.66
N ASP A 100 27.56 17.52 -0.28
CA ASP A 100 27.68 18.09 1.06
C ASP A 100 26.44 18.92 1.47
N LYS A 101 25.88 19.68 0.53
CA LYS A 101 24.66 20.47 0.77
C LYS A 101 23.42 19.59 0.73
N GLU A 102 23.35 18.65 -0.21
CA GLU A 102 22.19 17.77 -0.36
C GLU A 102 22.03 16.82 0.84
N ILE A 103 23.11 16.23 1.35
CA ILE A 103 23.00 15.32 2.50
C ILE A 103 22.62 16.06 3.78
N LYS A 104 23.15 17.28 3.98
CA LYS A 104 22.74 18.14 5.09
C LYS A 104 21.25 18.49 5.00
N LYS A 105 20.80 18.94 3.84
CA LYS A 105 19.38 19.26 3.58
C LYS A 105 18.48 18.04 3.77
N ALA A 106 18.92 16.87 3.34
CA ALA A 106 18.21 15.62 3.53
C ALA A 106 18.10 15.27 5.03
N PHE A 107 19.20 15.37 5.78
CA PHE A 107 19.22 15.14 7.22
C PHE A 107 18.29 16.09 7.96
N GLU A 108 18.41 17.41 7.74
CA GLU A 108 17.53 18.42 8.34
C GLU A 108 16.06 18.22 7.94
N GLY A 109 15.81 17.81 6.70
CA GLY A 109 14.47 17.48 6.22
C GLY A 109 13.89 16.23 6.88
N LEU A 110 14.71 15.22 7.19
CA LEU A 110 14.30 14.04 7.93
C LEU A 110 13.99 14.39 9.39
N GLU A 111 14.83 15.19 10.03
CA GLU A 111 14.61 15.69 11.39
C GLU A 111 13.29 16.47 11.48
N ASP A 112 13.04 17.40 10.56
CA ASP A 112 11.78 18.15 10.49
C ASP A 112 10.56 17.23 10.32
N LEU A 113 10.67 16.18 9.51
CA LEU A 113 9.59 15.20 9.33
C LEU A 113 9.34 14.33 10.57
N LEU A 114 10.38 14.07 11.36
CA LEU A 114 10.28 13.34 12.62
C LEU A 114 9.73 14.25 13.73
N ASP A 115 10.17 15.51 13.79
CA ASP A 115 9.75 16.50 14.79
C ASP A 115 8.29 16.95 14.59
N LYS A 116 7.86 17.13 13.32
CA LYS A 116 6.47 17.50 12.97
C LYS A 116 5.40 16.46 13.33
N LYS A 117 5.78 15.29 13.87
CA LYS A 117 4.86 14.18 14.17
C LYS A 117 4.95 13.63 15.59
N THR A 118 5.26 14.45 16.59
CA THR A 118 4.75 14.14 17.94
C THR A 118 3.22 14.13 17.90
N GLY A 119 2.55 13.24 18.67
CA GLY A 119 1.09 13.16 18.70
C GLY A 119 0.42 14.52 18.96
N GLU A 120 1.08 15.38 19.72
CA GLU A 120 0.68 16.77 19.97
C GLU A 120 0.65 17.65 18.72
N SER A 121 1.56 17.47 17.77
CA SER A 121 1.59 18.21 16.50
C SER A 121 0.42 17.80 15.59
N LEU A 122 0.08 16.51 15.56
CA LEU A 122 -1.07 16.01 14.80
C LEU A 122 -2.41 16.52 15.38
N LEU A 123 -2.52 16.61 16.71
CA LEU A 123 -3.69 17.16 17.40
C LEU A 123 -3.91 18.67 17.17
N LYS A 124 -2.90 19.40 16.69
CA LYS A 124 -3.05 20.81 16.28
C LYS A 124 -3.81 20.95 14.95
N ASN A 125 -3.90 19.88 14.14
CA ASN A 125 -4.70 19.91 12.93
C ASN A 125 -6.19 19.90 13.29
N PRO A 126 -6.96 20.95 12.95
CA PRO A 126 -8.38 21.04 13.32
C PRO A 126 -9.22 19.90 12.73
N ALA A 127 -8.86 19.37 11.55
CA ALA A 127 -9.58 18.24 10.96
C ALA A 127 -9.40 16.94 11.77
N ILE A 128 -8.18 16.68 12.25
CA ILE A 128 -7.88 15.51 13.10
C ILE A 128 -8.59 15.66 14.44
N LYS A 129 -8.56 16.87 15.03
CA LYS A 129 -9.25 17.15 16.29
C LYS A 129 -10.75 16.92 16.17
N ASN A 130 -11.39 17.46 15.14
CA ASN A 130 -12.83 17.28 14.92
C ASN A 130 -13.19 15.80 14.72
N MET A 131 -12.39 15.07 13.93
CA MET A 131 -12.60 13.64 13.71
C MET A 131 -12.52 12.84 15.02
N LEU A 132 -11.53 13.13 15.87
CA LEU A 132 -11.39 12.48 17.17
C LEU A 132 -12.48 12.88 18.16
N GLU A 133 -12.94 14.13 18.13
CA GLU A 133 -14.09 14.58 18.92
C GLU A 133 -15.38 13.88 18.49
N ASP A 134 -15.59 13.68 17.18
CA ASP A 134 -16.72 12.91 16.66
C ASP A 134 -16.66 11.44 17.09
N MET A 135 -15.47 10.84 17.12
CA MET A 135 -15.29 9.48 17.65
C MET A 135 -15.54 9.42 19.16
N TYR A 136 -14.99 10.36 19.93
CA TYR A 136 -15.16 10.42 21.38
C TYR A 136 -16.61 10.66 21.79
N GLN A 137 -17.37 11.41 20.98
CA GLN A 137 -18.79 11.67 21.20
C GLN A 137 -19.70 10.61 20.56
N GLU A 138 -19.14 9.47 20.13
CA GLU A 138 -19.85 8.33 19.54
C GLU A 138 -20.68 8.70 18.29
N ARG A 139 -20.37 9.83 17.62
CA ARG A 139 -20.95 10.16 16.31
C ARG A 139 -20.35 9.32 15.19
N VAL A 140 -19.10 8.90 15.36
CA VAL A 140 -18.38 8.01 14.46
C VAL A 140 -17.84 6.85 15.29
N ASP A 141 -18.45 5.68 15.16
CA ASP A 141 -18.07 4.47 15.90
C ASP A 141 -16.67 3.97 15.50
N ALA A 142 -16.42 3.87 14.19
CA ALA A 142 -15.14 3.44 13.66
C ALA A 142 -14.83 4.07 12.30
N ILE A 143 -13.54 4.29 12.02
CA ILE A 143 -13.04 4.64 10.69
C ILE A 143 -12.79 3.33 9.94
N LYS A 144 -13.71 2.95 9.06
CA LYS A 144 -13.65 1.72 8.28
C LYS A 144 -13.05 1.99 6.89
N PRO A 145 -12.15 1.14 6.37
CA PRO A 145 -11.70 1.23 4.99
C PRO A 145 -12.83 0.87 4.02
N GLN A 146 -12.76 1.39 2.80
CA GLN A 146 -13.63 0.98 1.69
C GLN A 146 -12.78 0.39 0.56
N HIS A 147 -13.15 -0.80 0.10
CA HIS A 147 -12.46 -1.50 -0.97
C HIS A 147 -13.16 -1.22 -2.31
N ILE A 148 -12.62 -0.28 -3.07
CA ILE A 148 -13.19 0.16 -4.34
C ILE A 148 -12.61 -0.65 -5.49
N LEU A 149 -13.47 -1.28 -6.28
CA LEU A 149 -13.13 -1.84 -7.58
C LEU A 149 -13.45 -0.83 -8.68
N SER A 150 -12.49 -0.58 -9.56
CA SER A 150 -12.65 0.38 -10.66
C SER A 150 -12.58 -0.31 -12.01
N GLY A 151 -13.69 -0.25 -12.76
CA GLY A 151 -13.83 -0.85 -14.10
C GLY A 151 -13.18 -0.04 -15.21
N VAL A 152 -11.87 0.25 -15.10
CA VAL A 152 -11.20 1.14 -16.07
C VAL A 152 -10.75 0.42 -17.33
N ALA A 153 -10.97 1.05 -18.49
CA ALA A 153 -10.49 0.57 -19.77
C ALA A 153 -8.96 0.60 -19.84
N LYS A 154 -8.37 -0.50 -20.32
CA LYS A 154 -6.95 -0.60 -20.67
C LYS A 154 -6.85 -1.09 -22.11
N TYR A 155 -5.84 -0.60 -22.84
CA TYR A 155 -5.52 -1.02 -24.21
C TYR A 155 -4.11 -1.61 -24.25
N PRO A 156 -3.92 -2.88 -23.83
CA PRO A 156 -2.58 -3.47 -23.66
C PRO A 156 -1.74 -3.50 -24.94
N ILE A 157 -2.38 -3.58 -26.10
CA ILE A 157 -1.69 -3.53 -27.39
C ILE A 157 -1.23 -2.09 -27.67
N ALA A 158 -2.10 -1.09 -27.46
CA ALA A 158 -1.74 0.31 -27.67
C ALA A 158 -0.61 0.78 -26.73
N SER A 159 -0.57 0.27 -25.49
CA SER A 159 0.52 0.60 -24.56
C SER A 159 1.90 0.12 -25.02
N GLN A 160 1.97 -0.88 -25.89
CA GLN A 160 3.24 -1.31 -26.48
C GLN A 160 3.81 -0.27 -27.47
N TYR A 161 2.96 0.59 -28.04
CA TYR A 161 3.36 1.59 -29.03
C TYR A 161 3.39 3.01 -28.47
N LEU A 162 2.49 3.32 -27.53
CA LEU A 162 2.26 4.68 -27.01
C LEU A 162 2.77 4.88 -25.57
N GLY A 163 3.41 3.86 -24.98
CA GLY A 163 3.91 3.90 -23.60
C GLY A 163 2.89 3.42 -22.57
N GLU A 164 3.14 3.64 -21.27
CA GLU A 164 2.33 3.07 -20.18
C GLU A 164 1.24 4.00 -19.64
N SER A 165 1.29 5.29 -20.00
CA SER A 165 0.36 6.30 -19.53
C SER A 165 -1.04 6.05 -20.10
N ARG A 166 -1.95 5.54 -19.26
CA ARG A 166 -3.33 5.21 -19.65
C ARG A 166 -4.06 6.43 -20.19
N GLU A 167 -3.96 7.55 -19.48
CA GLU A 167 -4.64 8.80 -19.83
C GLU A 167 -4.17 9.30 -21.20
N GLU A 168 -2.87 9.18 -21.48
CA GLU A 168 -2.29 9.57 -22.77
C GLU A 168 -2.73 8.63 -23.88
N ILE A 169 -2.69 7.30 -23.67
CA ILE A 169 -3.18 6.31 -24.64
C ILE A 169 -4.63 6.60 -25.03
N ILE A 170 -5.51 6.83 -24.04
CA ILE A 170 -6.94 7.10 -24.30
C ILE A 170 -7.09 8.37 -25.14
N ARG A 171 -6.42 9.46 -24.74
CA ARG A 171 -6.45 10.73 -25.49
C ARG A 171 -5.95 10.55 -26.92
N THR A 172 -4.81 9.88 -27.11
CA THR A 172 -4.27 9.64 -28.45
C THR A 172 -5.24 8.81 -29.31
N LEU A 173 -5.91 7.80 -28.75
CA LEU A 173 -6.91 7.03 -29.49
C LEU A 173 -8.14 7.86 -29.86
N GLU A 174 -8.60 8.74 -28.97
CA GLU A 174 -9.69 9.69 -29.21
C GLU A 174 -9.31 10.73 -30.28
N ASP A 175 -8.09 11.27 -30.22
CA ASP A 175 -7.57 12.21 -31.23
C ASP A 175 -7.49 11.55 -32.62
N LEU A 176 -6.98 10.32 -32.68
CA LEU A 176 -6.92 9.55 -33.93
C LEU A 176 -8.31 9.22 -34.50
N GLU A 177 -9.31 9.03 -33.64
CA GLU A 177 -10.70 8.90 -34.08
C GLU A 177 -11.25 10.22 -34.63
N GLN A 178 -11.01 11.34 -33.92
CA GLN A 178 -11.48 12.67 -34.34
C GLN A 178 -10.88 13.08 -35.68
N GLU A 179 -9.62 12.75 -35.93
CA GLU A 179 -8.93 12.97 -37.21
C GLU A 179 -9.31 11.94 -38.30
N GLY A 180 -10.21 11.00 -37.98
CA GLY A 180 -10.72 9.99 -38.92
C GLY A 180 -9.72 8.90 -39.31
N VAL A 181 -8.60 8.77 -38.57
CA VAL A 181 -7.62 7.69 -38.74
C VAL A 181 -8.16 6.38 -38.18
N LEU A 182 -8.87 6.46 -37.06
CA LEU A 182 -9.54 5.34 -36.41
C LEU A 182 -11.07 5.54 -36.41
N VAL A 183 -11.79 4.44 -36.22
CA VAL A 183 -13.23 4.42 -35.96
C VAL A 183 -13.46 3.69 -34.66
N ALA A 184 -14.06 4.35 -33.66
CA ALA A 184 -14.51 3.66 -32.46
C ALA A 184 -15.80 2.88 -32.74
N LYS A 185 -15.87 1.67 -32.20
CA LYS A 185 -17.10 0.86 -32.16
C LYS A 185 -17.31 0.35 -30.76
N THR A 186 -18.57 0.11 -30.42
CA THR A 186 -18.94 -0.52 -29.16
C THR A 186 -18.26 -1.89 -29.02
N PHE A 187 -17.65 -2.13 -27.87
CA PHE A 187 -16.95 -3.37 -27.58
C PHE A 187 -17.10 -3.77 -26.12
N GLY A 188 -17.56 -4.99 -25.90
CA GLY A 188 -17.73 -5.56 -24.55
C GLY A 188 -18.72 -4.81 -23.66
N ARG A 189 -18.85 -5.29 -22.43
CA ARG A 189 -19.61 -4.61 -21.38
C ARG A 189 -18.65 -4.13 -20.30
N LYS A 190 -18.99 -3.01 -19.68
CA LYS A 190 -18.34 -2.52 -18.47
C LYS A 190 -19.40 -2.27 -17.41
N VAL A 191 -19.03 -2.48 -16.16
CA VAL A 191 -19.92 -2.11 -15.07
C VAL A 191 -19.96 -0.59 -14.97
N GLN A 192 -21.17 -0.04 -14.95
CA GLN A 192 -21.38 1.40 -14.87
C GLN A 192 -22.69 1.69 -14.14
N CYS A 193 -22.60 2.50 -13.09
CA CYS A 193 -23.77 2.98 -12.37
C CYS A 193 -24.65 3.81 -13.32
N GLN A 194 -25.92 3.40 -13.46
CA GLN A 194 -26.87 4.10 -14.32
C GLN A 194 -27.36 5.45 -13.74
N GLN A 195 -27.15 5.68 -12.44
CA GLN A 195 -27.53 6.93 -11.77
C GLN A 195 -26.51 8.05 -12.00
N CYS A 196 -25.21 7.76 -11.84
CA CYS A 196 -24.16 8.79 -11.92
C CYS A 196 -23.11 8.55 -13.03
N GLY A 197 -23.16 7.42 -13.74
CA GLY A 197 -22.21 7.09 -14.79
C GLY A 197 -20.84 6.61 -14.31
N SER A 198 -20.59 6.52 -13.00
CA SER A 198 -19.32 6.01 -12.46
C SER A 198 -19.15 4.51 -12.70
N SER A 199 -17.90 4.08 -12.92
CA SER A 199 -17.49 2.68 -12.96
C SER A 199 -16.80 2.20 -11.68
N GLU A 200 -16.84 3.01 -10.63
CA GLU A 200 -16.32 2.67 -9.30
C GLU A 200 -17.41 2.00 -8.45
N ILE A 201 -17.10 0.81 -7.96
CA ILE A 201 -18.03 -0.08 -7.28
C ILE A 201 -17.42 -0.51 -5.96
N LEU A 202 -18.24 -0.50 -4.92
CA LEU A 202 -17.97 -1.15 -3.66
C LEU A 202 -18.61 -2.54 -3.71
N ILE A 203 -17.81 -3.57 -3.41
CA ILE A 203 -18.32 -4.94 -3.27
C ILE A 203 -18.16 -5.34 -1.82
N ASP A 204 -19.29 -5.56 -1.16
CA ASP A 204 -19.35 -6.01 0.23
C ASP A 204 -19.93 -7.42 0.30
N LEU A 205 -19.42 -8.20 1.25
CA LEU A 205 -20.00 -9.48 1.65
C LEU A 205 -20.87 -9.24 2.87
N VAL A 206 -22.18 -9.42 2.73
CA VAL A 206 -23.16 -9.10 3.78
C VAL A 206 -23.94 -10.33 4.22
N CYS A 207 -24.34 -10.33 5.49
CA CYS A 207 -25.12 -11.40 6.09
C CYS A 207 -26.49 -11.48 5.40
N PRO A 208 -26.94 -12.64 4.93
CA PRO A 208 -28.24 -12.77 4.29
C PRO A 208 -29.41 -12.48 5.26
N SER A 209 -29.20 -12.69 6.56
CA SER A 209 -30.23 -12.51 7.61
C SER A 209 -30.46 -11.04 7.98
N CYS A 210 -29.39 -10.23 8.07
CA CYS A 210 -29.46 -8.85 8.57
C CYS A 210 -28.76 -7.80 7.70
N SER A 211 -28.13 -8.20 6.59
CA SER A 211 -27.32 -7.34 5.70
C SER A 211 -26.13 -6.62 6.36
N SER A 212 -25.69 -7.08 7.54
CA SER A 212 -24.44 -6.61 8.15
C SER A 212 -23.22 -7.19 7.45
N ASP A 213 -22.17 -6.39 7.31
CA ASP A 213 -20.83 -6.73 6.82
C ASP A 213 -19.93 -7.37 7.89
N ASP A 214 -20.39 -7.46 9.14
CA ASP A 214 -19.62 -7.95 10.28
C ASP A 214 -19.63 -9.49 10.35
N ILE A 215 -19.03 -10.12 9.34
CA ILE A 215 -18.98 -11.57 9.15
C ILE A 215 -17.54 -12.05 9.31
N HIS A 216 -17.33 -13.04 10.17
CA HIS A 216 -16.00 -13.56 10.48
C HIS A 216 -15.92 -15.07 10.30
N LYS A 217 -14.75 -15.53 9.86
CA LYS A 217 -14.37 -16.95 10.01
C LYS A 217 -14.00 -17.20 11.45
N VAL A 218 -14.83 -17.96 12.14
CA VAL A 218 -14.59 -18.39 13.52
C VAL A 218 -14.05 -19.80 13.47
N TYR A 219 -12.81 -19.94 13.91
CA TYR A 219 -12.10 -21.20 13.94
C TYR A 219 -12.30 -21.86 15.29
N THR A 220 -12.63 -23.14 15.27
CA THR A 220 -12.55 -24.00 16.43
C THR A 220 -11.16 -24.62 16.48
N LEU A 221 -10.38 -24.27 17.51
CA LEU A 221 -8.95 -24.55 17.61
C LEU A 221 -8.64 -25.43 18.80
N PHE A 222 -7.64 -26.30 18.65
CA PHE A 222 -7.09 -27.10 19.75
C PHE A 222 -5.78 -26.49 20.27
N CYS A 223 -5.70 -26.22 21.58
CA CYS A 223 -4.49 -25.70 22.20
C CYS A 223 -3.49 -26.83 22.51
N PRO A 224 -2.25 -26.80 21.98
CA PRO A 224 -1.24 -27.81 22.27
C PRO A 224 -0.75 -27.81 23.72
N HIS A 225 -0.93 -26.70 24.46
CA HIS A 225 -0.44 -26.60 25.83
C HIS A 225 -1.42 -27.16 26.87
N CYS A 226 -2.72 -26.94 26.70
CA CYS A 226 -3.73 -27.36 27.67
C CYS A 226 -4.67 -28.45 27.15
N HIS A 227 -4.50 -28.86 25.89
CA HIS A 227 -5.36 -29.84 25.21
C HIS A 227 -6.85 -29.44 25.20
N GLY A 228 -7.12 -28.14 25.35
CA GLY A 228 -8.46 -27.58 25.39
C GLY A 228 -8.84 -26.98 24.04
N GLN A 229 -10.09 -27.19 23.63
CA GLN A 229 -10.69 -26.53 22.47
C GLN A 229 -11.19 -25.13 22.81
N PHE A 230 -11.02 -24.16 21.91
CA PHE A 230 -11.57 -22.81 22.03
C PHE A 230 -11.90 -22.23 20.63
N GLN A 231 -12.75 -21.22 20.59
CA GLN A 231 -13.11 -20.52 19.35
C GLN A 231 -12.37 -19.19 19.25
N ALA A 232 -11.91 -18.85 18.05
CA ALA A 232 -11.30 -17.55 17.79
C ALA A 232 -11.41 -17.14 16.32
N VAL A 233 -11.42 -15.83 16.09
CA VAL A 233 -11.15 -15.23 14.78
C VAL A 233 -9.64 -15.07 14.66
N ILE A 234 -9.06 -15.57 13.56
CA ILE A 234 -7.63 -15.42 13.26
C ILE A 234 -7.52 -14.42 12.09
N PRO A 235 -7.04 -13.19 12.33
CA PRO A 235 -6.66 -12.27 11.26
C PRO A 235 -5.56 -12.87 10.39
N ASP A 236 -5.57 -12.61 9.08
CA ASP A 236 -4.66 -13.26 8.12
C ASP A 236 -3.17 -13.06 8.46
N ASP A 237 -2.80 -11.92 9.07
CA ASP A 237 -1.41 -11.58 9.42
C ASP A 237 -1.01 -11.93 10.87
N LEU A 238 -1.87 -12.63 11.63
CA LEU A 238 -1.61 -12.91 13.03
C LEU A 238 -0.68 -14.12 13.21
N ALA A 239 0.57 -13.88 13.62
CA ALA A 239 1.54 -14.96 13.85
C ALA A 239 1.29 -15.78 15.12
N LYS A 240 0.71 -15.16 16.17
CA LYS A 240 0.48 -15.77 17.47
C LYS A 240 -0.88 -15.40 18.04
N ILE A 241 -1.52 -16.36 18.70
CA ILE A 241 -2.80 -16.17 19.39
C ILE A 241 -2.74 -16.70 20.81
N ALA A 242 -3.40 -16.00 21.74
CA ALA A 242 -3.53 -16.46 23.12
C ALA A 242 -4.69 -17.46 23.24
N CYS A 243 -4.41 -18.63 23.82
CA CYS A 243 -5.46 -19.59 24.13
C CYS A 243 -6.39 -19.02 25.22
N GLN A 244 -7.69 -18.90 24.93
CA GLN A 244 -8.65 -18.34 25.90
C GLN A 244 -8.83 -19.18 27.17
N LYS A 245 -8.45 -20.47 27.15
CA LYS A 245 -8.53 -21.36 28.32
C LYS A 245 -7.33 -21.29 29.26
N CYS A 246 -6.11 -21.23 28.72
CA CYS A 246 -4.88 -21.26 29.54
C CYS A 246 -4.04 -19.98 29.45
N GLN A 247 -4.46 -19.03 28.63
CA GLN A 247 -3.82 -17.72 28.38
C GLN A 247 -2.38 -17.80 27.83
N LYS A 248 -1.91 -19.00 27.46
CA LYS A 248 -0.61 -19.18 26.80
C LYS A 248 -0.70 -18.77 25.33
N SER A 249 0.34 -18.08 24.86
CA SER A 249 0.52 -17.71 23.46
C SER A 249 0.96 -18.94 22.65
N VAL A 250 0.31 -19.18 21.52
CA VAL A 250 0.58 -20.29 20.59
C VAL A 250 0.82 -19.71 19.20
N ASN A 251 1.79 -20.24 18.46
CA ASN A 251 1.97 -19.88 17.05
C ASN A 251 0.78 -20.40 16.25
N VAL A 252 0.24 -19.59 15.34
CA VAL A 252 -0.91 -19.99 14.53
C VAL A 252 -0.61 -21.23 13.68
N SER A 253 0.64 -21.39 13.22
CA SER A 253 1.10 -22.58 12.49
C SER A 253 1.10 -23.89 13.31
N GLU A 254 1.06 -23.80 14.64
CA GLU A 254 1.05 -24.96 15.55
C GLU A 254 -0.37 -25.33 15.99
N LEU A 255 -1.38 -24.52 15.64
CA LEU A 255 -2.75 -24.79 16.00
C LEU A 255 -3.38 -25.81 15.06
N ALA A 256 -4.01 -26.83 15.65
CA ALA A 256 -4.89 -27.72 14.91
C ALA A 256 -6.29 -27.10 14.83
N VAL A 257 -6.80 -26.96 13.61
CA VAL A 257 -8.16 -26.50 13.33
C VAL A 257 -9.09 -27.71 13.28
N SER A 258 -10.09 -27.72 14.14
CA SER A 258 -11.10 -28.78 14.20
C SER A 258 -12.30 -28.50 13.31
N ASP A 259 -12.69 -27.23 13.23
CA ASP A 259 -13.87 -26.77 12.50
C ASP A 259 -13.74 -25.28 12.15
N VAL A 260 -14.48 -24.83 11.14
CA VAL A 260 -14.52 -23.44 10.69
C VAL A 260 -15.94 -23.06 10.34
N GLU A 261 -16.47 -22.04 11.02
CA GLU A 261 -17.82 -21.53 10.79
C GLU A 261 -17.75 -20.06 10.36
N LEU A 262 -18.68 -19.64 9.50
CA LEU A 262 -18.90 -18.24 9.16
C LEU A 262 -20.02 -17.68 10.03
N LEU A 263 -19.68 -16.75 10.93
CA LEU A 263 -20.61 -16.16 11.89
C LEU A 263 -20.74 -14.66 11.67
N CYS A 264 -21.99 -14.18 11.62
CA CYS A 264 -22.29 -12.75 11.67
C CYS A 264 -22.31 -12.28 13.13
N MET A 265 -21.46 -11.32 13.50
CA MET A 265 -21.41 -10.81 14.87
C MET A 265 -22.56 -9.85 15.20
N ALA A 266 -23.26 -9.31 14.19
CA ALA A 266 -24.42 -8.45 14.40
C ALA A 266 -25.70 -9.22 14.78
N CYS A 267 -25.96 -10.39 14.18
CA CYS A 267 -27.17 -11.18 14.44
C CYS A 267 -26.92 -12.61 14.94
N HIS A 268 -25.66 -13.01 15.07
CA HIS A 268 -25.21 -14.34 15.50
C HIS A 268 -25.69 -15.52 14.63
N SER A 269 -26.19 -15.26 13.41
CA SER A 269 -26.53 -16.33 12.48
C SER A 269 -25.27 -16.94 11.87
N ALA A 270 -25.19 -18.27 11.86
CA ALA A 270 -24.28 -19.00 10.99
C ALA A 270 -24.79 -18.98 9.55
N SER A 271 -23.92 -18.69 8.59
CA SER A 271 -24.25 -18.73 7.16
C SER A 271 -23.02 -19.06 6.35
N ASP A 272 -23.08 -20.15 5.60
CA ASP A 272 -21.95 -20.64 4.80
C ASP A 272 -21.71 -19.78 3.55
N GLU A 273 -22.71 -18.98 3.14
CA GLU A 273 -22.64 -18.13 1.96
C GLU A 273 -23.08 -16.69 2.27
N PRO A 274 -22.12 -15.75 2.44
CA PRO A 274 -22.42 -14.32 2.45
C PRO A 274 -23.05 -13.87 1.13
N ARG A 275 -24.00 -12.94 1.20
CA ARG A 275 -24.57 -12.32 0.01
C ARG A 275 -23.61 -11.26 -0.52
N ILE A 276 -23.33 -11.30 -1.81
CA ILE A 276 -22.59 -10.22 -2.48
C ILE A 276 -23.52 -9.03 -2.67
N LYS A 277 -23.12 -7.87 -2.14
CA LYS A 277 -23.78 -6.59 -2.37
C LYS A 277 -22.83 -5.70 -3.18
N ALA A 278 -23.36 -5.04 -4.20
CA ALA A 278 -22.59 -4.12 -5.04
C ALA A 278 -23.24 -2.73 -4.97
N ASP A 279 -22.48 -1.73 -4.52
CA ASP A 279 -22.93 -0.34 -4.45
C ASP A 279 -22.04 0.55 -5.30
N CYS A 280 -22.58 1.65 -5.85
CA CYS A 280 -21.75 2.65 -6.51
C CYS A 280 -20.91 3.41 -5.47
N ALA A 281 -19.58 3.43 -5.63
CA ALA A 281 -18.69 4.12 -4.69
C ALA A 281 -18.89 5.64 -4.64
N VAL A 282 -19.43 6.23 -5.70
CA VAL A 282 -19.61 7.69 -5.83
C VAL A 282 -20.95 8.16 -5.28
N CYS A 283 -22.05 7.47 -5.59
CA CYS A 283 -23.40 7.91 -5.21
C CYS A 283 -24.11 7.02 -4.18
N GLY A 284 -23.51 5.88 -3.81
CA GLY A 284 -24.06 4.95 -2.83
C GLY A 284 -25.25 4.12 -3.32
N ASN A 285 -25.66 4.25 -4.58
CA ASN A 285 -26.79 3.48 -5.10
C ASN A 285 -26.44 1.99 -5.26
N GLU A 286 -27.28 1.11 -4.71
CA GLU A 286 -27.16 -0.34 -4.88
C GLU A 286 -27.37 -0.72 -6.35
N LEU A 287 -26.38 -1.44 -6.89
CA LEU A 287 -26.35 -1.91 -8.27
C LEU A 287 -27.08 -3.24 -8.37
N LYS A 288 -28.06 -3.28 -9.27
CA LYS A 288 -28.76 -4.51 -9.65
C LYS A 288 -27.95 -5.24 -10.72
N PRO A 289 -28.20 -6.54 -10.95
CA PRO A 289 -27.52 -7.29 -12.01
C PRO A 289 -27.59 -6.64 -13.39
N ILE A 290 -28.66 -5.91 -13.70
CA ILE A 290 -28.79 -5.17 -14.96
C ILE A 290 -27.83 -3.97 -15.05
N ASP A 291 -27.52 -3.32 -13.92
CA ASP A 291 -26.59 -2.20 -13.86
C ASP A 291 -25.15 -2.66 -14.11
N LEU A 292 -24.84 -3.93 -13.79
CA LEU A 292 -23.56 -4.57 -14.10
C LEU A 292 -23.34 -4.74 -15.62
N LEU A 293 -24.40 -4.63 -16.43
CA LEU A 293 -24.35 -4.71 -17.89
C LEU A 293 -24.53 -3.34 -18.57
N GLY A 294 -24.62 -2.27 -17.78
CA GLY A 294 -25.09 -0.97 -18.25
C GLY A 294 -24.11 -0.18 -19.10
N GLY A 295 -22.81 -0.40 -18.95
CA GLY A 295 -21.78 0.30 -19.73
C GLY A 295 -21.32 -0.50 -20.94
N THR A 296 -20.89 0.22 -21.99
CA THR A 296 -20.24 -0.38 -23.16
C THR A 296 -18.83 0.21 -23.30
N GLY A 297 -17.85 -0.64 -23.59
CA GLY A 297 -16.49 -0.18 -23.92
C GLY A 297 -16.40 0.28 -25.37
N LEU A 298 -15.24 0.83 -25.74
CA LEU A 298 -14.90 1.18 -27.11
C LEU A 298 -13.72 0.34 -27.58
N ALA A 299 -13.76 -0.08 -28.84
CA ALA A 299 -12.61 -0.61 -29.55
C ALA A 299 -12.39 0.23 -30.80
N TYR A 300 -11.13 0.56 -31.07
CA TYR A 300 -10.73 1.38 -32.20
C TYR A 300 -10.24 0.51 -33.35
N TYR A 301 -10.70 0.82 -34.55
CA TYR A 301 -10.35 0.11 -35.79
C TYR A 301 -9.76 1.09 -36.79
N PRO A 302 -8.80 0.68 -37.64
CA PRO A 302 -8.35 1.50 -38.76
C PRO A 302 -9.52 1.92 -39.64
N PHE A 303 -9.59 3.20 -40.00
CA PHE A 303 -10.55 3.68 -40.99
C PHE A 303 -10.22 3.00 -42.34
N LYS A 304 -11.07 2.07 -42.76
CA LYS A 304 -11.00 1.52 -44.12
C LYS A 304 -11.86 2.40 -45.02
N THR A 305 -11.23 3.14 -45.93
CA THR A 305 -11.92 3.63 -47.12
C THR A 305 -12.47 2.41 -47.86
N LYS A 306 -13.80 2.34 -48.04
CA LYS A 306 -14.37 1.42 -49.03
C LYS A 306 -13.79 1.84 -50.38
N ASN A 307 -12.85 1.06 -50.90
CA ASN A 307 -12.59 0.87 -52.32
C ASN A 307 -11.66 -0.35 -52.45
N GLU A 308 -12.27 -1.52 -52.67
CA GLU A 308 -11.77 -2.65 -53.47
C GLU A 308 -12.79 -3.80 -53.35
N ASP A 309 -13.90 -3.65 -54.09
CA ASP A 309 -14.53 -4.63 -55.00
C ASP A 309 -15.91 -4.13 -55.45
#